data_AF-A0A7W6SWU9-F1
#
_entry.id   AF-A0A7W6SWU9-F1
#
_cell.length_a   1.000
_cell.length_b   1.000
_cell.length_c   1.000
_cell.angle_alpha   90.00
_cell.angle_beta   90.00
_cell.angle_gamma   90.00
#
_symmetry.space_group_name_H-M   'P 1'
#
loop_
_entity.id
_entity.type
_entity.pdbx_description
1 polymer ?
#
loop_
_entity_poly.entity_id
_entity_poly.type
_entity_poly.pdbx_seq_one_letter_code
_entity_poly.pdbx_strand_id
1 'polypeptide(L)'
;MIQFDTLLTYIAVVLGLFLIPGPAVLLVLGRASVGGHRVGIATGLGIATGDLLHTAMATLGLSAVLMTSALAFSLVKYAGAAYLIYLGIRALMERGEDIKLAQSRLVDASLAFRQAVLAELLNPKTALFFLAFLPQFVHSEKGSVVAQLAILGLIFVIMSAIYTALIALVAGQVAGWLTRHRSIGRWQGRVIGAIYLGLGVRMALQQK
;
A
#
# COMPACT_ATOMS: atom_id res chain seq x y z
N MET A 1 -18.03 -16.75 1.72
CA MET A 1 -17.06 -16.24 0.73
C MET A 1 -17.08 -14.72 0.80
N ILE A 2 -16.13 -14.00 0.19
CA ILE A 2 -16.10 -12.52 0.20
C ILE A 2 -17.39 -12.01 -0.47
N GLN A 3 -18.15 -11.16 0.22
CA GLN A 3 -19.36 -10.56 -0.33
C GLN A 3 -19.02 -9.47 -1.35
N PHE A 4 -19.90 -9.27 -2.34
CA PHE A 4 -19.70 -8.29 -3.40
C PHE A 4 -19.55 -6.86 -2.85
N ASP A 5 -20.37 -6.47 -1.87
CA ASP A 5 -20.32 -5.14 -1.25
C ASP A 5 -18.99 -4.89 -0.51
N THR A 6 -18.48 -5.92 0.18
CA THR A 6 -17.17 -5.88 0.84
C THR A 6 -16.06 -5.71 -0.19
N LEU A 7 -16.12 -6.45 -1.29
CA LEU A 7 -15.15 -6.39 -2.38
C LEU A 7 -15.16 -5.00 -3.05
N LEU A 8 -16.33 -4.44 -3.33
CA LEU A 8 -16.47 -3.11 -3.93
C LEU A 8 -15.92 -2.02 -3.00
N THR A 9 -16.23 -2.12 -1.70
CA THR A 9 -15.69 -1.22 -0.68
C THR A 9 -14.17 -1.32 -0.61
N TYR A 10 -13.62 -2.54 -0.62
CA TYR A 10 -12.18 -2.78 -0.62
C TYR A 10 -11.50 -2.12 -1.83
N ILE A 11 -12.01 -2.38 -3.04
CA ILE A 11 -11.46 -1.81 -4.28
C ILE A 11 -11.50 -0.29 -4.23
N ALA A 12 -12.61 0.32 -3.80
CA ALA A 12 -12.73 1.77 -3.70
C ALA A 12 -11.68 2.37 -2.76
N VAL A 13 -11.42 1.75 -1.60
CA VAL A 13 -10.40 2.23 -0.66
C VAL A 13 -8.99 2.03 -1.21
N VAL A 14 -8.70 0.89 -1.84
CA VAL A 14 -7.39 0.62 -2.46
C VAL A 14 -7.09 1.65 -3.56
N LEU A 15 -8.06 1.94 -4.42
CA LEU A 15 -7.93 2.99 -5.44
C LEU A 15 -7.64 4.36 -4.80
N GLY A 16 -8.39 4.73 -3.76
CA GLY A 16 -8.14 5.97 -3.02
C GLY A 16 -6.71 6.06 -2.45
N LEU A 17 -6.18 4.94 -1.94
CA LEU A 17 -4.82 4.87 -1.40
C LEU A 17 -3.73 4.96 -2.47
N PHE A 18 -4.00 4.49 -3.69
CA PHE A 18 -3.08 4.56 -4.83
C PHE A 18 -2.97 5.96 -5.41
N LEU A 19 -4.08 6.70 -5.45
CA LEU A 19 -4.11 8.09 -5.92
C LEU A 19 -3.20 9.01 -5.12
N ILE A 20 -2.83 8.62 -3.89
CA ILE A 20 -1.91 9.38 -3.07
C ILE A 20 -0.48 8.81 -3.23
N PRO A 21 0.43 9.53 -3.91
CA PRO A 21 1.70 8.98 -4.37
C PRO A 21 2.66 8.71 -3.20
N GLY A 22 2.70 7.47 -2.72
CA GLY A 22 3.67 7.02 -1.70
C GLY A 22 5.07 6.74 -2.27
N PRO A 23 5.99 6.21 -1.45
CA PRO A 23 7.36 5.89 -1.87
C PRO A 23 7.44 5.02 -3.13
N ALA A 24 6.57 4.00 -3.22
CA ALA A 24 6.47 3.11 -4.38
C ALA A 24 6.14 3.85 -5.69
N VAL A 25 5.10 4.69 -5.66
CA VAL A 25 4.64 5.46 -6.83
C VAL A 25 5.69 6.50 -7.22
N LEU A 26 6.31 7.17 -6.24
CA LEU A 26 7.38 8.14 -6.49
C LEU A 26 8.63 7.48 -7.07
N LEU A 27 8.95 6.26 -6.65
CA LEU A 27 10.05 5.48 -7.22
C LEU A 27 9.77 5.15 -8.70
N VAL A 28 8.57 4.68 -9.03
CA VAL A 28 8.16 4.42 -10.42
C VAL A 28 8.22 5.69 -11.25
N LEU A 29 7.67 6.80 -10.75
CA LEU A 29 7.69 8.09 -11.44
C LEU A 29 9.13 8.57 -11.70
N GLY A 30 10.02 8.50 -10.71
CA GLY A 30 11.42 8.90 -10.88
C GLY A 30 12.13 8.04 -11.92
N ARG A 31 12.04 6.71 -11.77
CA ARG A 31 12.67 5.74 -12.67
C ARG A 31 12.15 5.83 -14.09
N ALA A 32 10.85 6.00 -14.27
CA ALA A 32 10.23 6.15 -15.58
C ALA A 32 10.59 7.49 -16.24
N SER A 33 10.72 8.57 -15.46
CA SER A 33 11.07 9.89 -15.98
C SER A 33 12.53 9.97 -16.46
N VAL A 34 13.44 9.20 -15.84
CA VAL A 34 14.87 9.19 -16.20
C VAL A 34 15.23 8.05 -17.16
N GLY A 35 14.78 6.83 -16.88
CA GLY A 35 15.10 5.62 -17.65
C GLY A 35 14.03 5.23 -18.70
N GLY A 36 12.97 6.02 -18.84
CA GLY A 36 11.86 5.74 -19.76
C GLY A 36 10.89 4.67 -19.26
N HIS A 37 9.81 4.48 -20.04
CA HIS A 37 8.68 3.62 -19.67
C HIS A 37 9.09 2.18 -19.33
N ARG A 38 10.09 1.61 -20.04
CA ARG A 38 10.56 0.23 -19.78
C ARG A 38 11.13 0.06 -18.37
N VAL A 39 11.95 1.00 -17.92
CA VAL A 39 12.52 0.98 -16.56
C VAL A 39 11.43 1.26 -15.52
N GLY A 40 10.48 2.15 -15.84
CA GLY A 40 9.29 2.41 -15.03
C GLY A 40 8.43 1.16 -14.82
N ILE A 41 8.07 0.46 -15.88
CA ILE A 41 7.26 -0.78 -15.83
C ILE A 41 8.01 -1.86 -15.05
N ALA A 42 9.32 -2.04 -15.28
CA ALA A 42 10.11 -3.00 -14.51
C ALA A 42 10.15 -2.66 -13.01
N THR A 43 10.21 -1.37 -12.67
CA THR A 43 10.10 -0.90 -11.28
C THR A 43 8.72 -1.25 -10.70
N GLY A 44 7.64 -0.99 -11.44
CA GLY A 44 6.27 -1.32 -11.03
C GLY A 44 6.03 -2.82 -10.82
N LEU A 45 6.59 -3.67 -11.69
CA LEU A 45 6.55 -5.12 -11.51
C LEU A 45 7.37 -5.59 -10.29
N GLY A 46 8.47 -4.90 -9.98
CA GLY A 46 9.23 -5.16 -8.76
C GLY A 46 8.42 -4.83 -7.50
N ILE A 47 7.71 -3.70 -7.50
CA ILE A 47 6.75 -3.33 -6.43
C ILE A 47 5.66 -4.40 -6.30
N ALA A 48 5.01 -4.79 -7.40
CA ALA A 48 3.97 -5.81 -7.38
C ALA A 48 4.48 -7.17 -6.84
N THR A 49 5.75 -7.51 -7.10
CA THR A 49 6.39 -8.70 -6.53
C THR A 49 6.61 -8.55 -5.02
N GLY A 50 7.01 -7.37 -4.55
CA GLY A 50 7.07 -7.07 -3.11
C GLY A 50 5.70 -7.12 -2.43
N ASP A 51 4.66 -6.60 -3.09
CA ASP A 51 3.27 -6.69 -2.63
C ASP A 51 2.79 -8.15 -2.52
N LEU A 52 3.24 -9.01 -3.44
CA LEU A 52 2.94 -10.44 -3.41
C LEU A 52 3.63 -11.13 -2.22
N LEU A 53 4.86 -10.73 -1.89
CA LEU A 53 5.55 -11.21 -0.69
C LEU A 53 4.84 -10.74 0.58
N HIS A 54 4.39 -9.48 0.64
CA HIS A 54 3.56 -8.98 1.75
C HIS A 54 2.25 -9.77 1.87
N THR A 55 1.62 -10.07 0.75
CA THR A 55 0.42 -10.92 0.70
C THR A 55 0.69 -12.30 1.29
N ALA A 56 1.79 -12.94 0.89
CA ALA A 56 2.18 -14.25 1.40
C ALA A 56 2.47 -14.20 2.90
N MET A 57 3.26 -13.21 3.36
CA MET A 57 3.58 -13.02 4.77
C MET A 57 2.34 -12.76 5.62
N ALA A 58 1.42 -11.90 5.16
CA ALA A 58 0.18 -11.62 5.86
C ALA A 58 -0.75 -12.85 5.88
N THR A 59 -0.89 -13.54 4.76
CA THR A 59 -1.73 -14.74 4.66
C THR A 59 -1.21 -15.84 5.58
N LEU A 60 0.10 -16.14 5.54
CA LEU A 60 0.68 -17.21 6.36
C LEU A 60 0.78 -16.79 7.84
N GLY A 61 1.33 -15.61 8.10
CA GLY A 61 1.57 -15.12 9.46
C GLY A 61 0.29 -14.87 10.24
N LEU A 62 -0.69 -14.20 9.63
CA LEU A 62 -1.95 -13.90 10.31
C LEU A 62 -2.81 -15.16 10.50
N SER A 63 -2.76 -16.10 9.57
CA SER A 63 -3.43 -17.40 9.72
C SER A 63 -2.81 -18.24 10.83
N ALA A 64 -1.48 -18.24 10.96
CA ALA A 64 -0.79 -18.91 12.06
C ALA A 64 -1.19 -18.30 13.42
N VAL A 65 -1.27 -16.98 13.52
CA VAL A 65 -1.73 -16.29 14.75
C VAL A 65 -3.18 -16.63 15.07
N LEU A 66 -4.06 -16.62 14.06
CA LEU A 66 -5.48 -16.95 14.21
C LEU A 66 -5.71 -18.39 14.67
N MET A 67 -4.94 -19.34 14.15
CA MET A 67 -5.05 -20.75 14.50
C MET A 67 -4.51 -21.09 15.90
N THR A 68 -3.63 -20.23 16.45
CA THR A 68 -2.93 -20.52 17.71
C THR A 68 -3.54 -19.81 18.91
N SER A 69 -3.98 -18.54 18.80
CA SER A 69 -4.53 -17.83 19.95
C SER A 69 -5.41 -16.63 19.57
N ALA A 70 -6.64 -16.64 20.07
CA ALA A 70 -7.57 -15.51 19.99
C ALA A 70 -7.03 -14.25 20.71
N LEU A 71 -6.20 -14.42 21.74
CA LEU A 71 -5.54 -13.33 22.45
C LEU A 71 -4.41 -12.75 21.59
N ALA A 72 -3.57 -13.60 20.98
CA ALA A 72 -2.50 -13.15 20.09
C ALA A 72 -3.06 -12.37 18.88
N PHE A 73 -4.15 -12.85 18.28
CA PHE A 73 -4.85 -12.11 17.23
C PHE A 73 -5.34 -10.74 17.70
N SER A 74 -5.91 -10.67 18.91
CA SER A 74 -6.39 -9.41 19.49
C SER A 74 -5.24 -8.43 19.74
N LEU A 75 -4.09 -8.92 20.22
CA LEU A 75 -2.89 -8.10 20.40
C LEU A 75 -2.36 -7.55 19.08
N VAL A 76 -2.24 -8.39 18.04
CA VAL A 76 -1.83 -7.94 16.70
C VAL A 76 -2.80 -6.90 16.16
N LYS A 77 -4.11 -7.12 16.36
CA LYS A 77 -5.15 -6.18 15.97
C LYS A 77 -4.98 -4.82 16.66
N TYR A 78 -4.89 -4.78 17.98
CA TYR A 78 -4.74 -3.52 18.72
C TYR A 78 -3.40 -2.84 18.46
N ALA A 79 -2.31 -3.60 18.28
CA ALA A 79 -1.01 -3.05 17.88
C ALA A 79 -1.08 -2.39 16.49
N GLY A 80 -1.73 -3.06 15.52
CA GLY A 80 -1.99 -2.49 14.20
C GLY A 80 -2.83 -1.22 14.26
N ALA A 81 -3.88 -1.20 15.08
CA ALA A 81 -4.73 -0.03 15.29
C ALA A 81 -3.95 1.15 15.87
N ALA A 82 -3.21 0.93 16.96
CA ALA A 82 -2.39 1.95 17.60
C ALA A 82 -1.33 2.52 16.63
N TYR A 83 -0.71 1.65 15.83
CA TYR A 83 0.27 2.08 14.85
C TYR A 83 -0.35 2.88 13.69
N LEU A 84 -1.52 2.47 13.18
CA LEU A 84 -2.26 3.26 12.19
C LEU A 84 -2.63 4.65 12.73
N ILE A 85 -3.09 4.73 13.99
CA ILE A 85 -3.37 6.02 14.65
C ILE A 85 -2.08 6.85 14.73
N TYR A 86 -0.97 6.26 15.16
CA TYR A 86 0.33 6.93 15.23
C TYR A 86 0.77 7.48 13.85
N LEU A 87 0.68 6.67 12.79
CA LEU A 87 0.99 7.14 11.43
C LEU A 87 0.01 8.20 10.95
N GLY A 88 -1.27 8.05 11.29
CA GLY A 88 -2.30 9.04 10.96
C GLY A 88 -1.95 10.40 11.54
N ILE A 89 -1.62 10.43 12.83
CA ILE A 89 -1.17 11.63 13.54
C ILE A 89 0.13 12.16 12.92
N ARG A 90 1.13 11.31 12.68
CA ARG A 90 2.41 11.72 12.09
C ARG A 90 2.22 12.37 10.71
N ALA A 91 1.38 11.79 9.85
CA ALA A 91 1.08 12.32 8.52
C ALA A 91 0.29 13.64 8.57
N LEU A 92 -0.55 13.83 9.60
CA LEU A 92 -1.22 15.13 9.86
C LEU A 92 -0.27 16.20 10.40
N MET A 93 0.76 15.78 11.15
CA MET A 93 1.76 16.66 11.78
C MET A 93 2.92 17.00 10.84
N GLU A 94 3.17 16.20 9.80
CA GLU A 94 4.17 16.50 8.78
C GLU A 94 3.82 17.84 8.10
N ARG A 95 4.69 18.83 8.27
CA ARG A 95 4.62 20.08 7.52
C ARG A 95 4.93 19.73 6.08
N GLY A 96 3.91 19.73 5.22
CA GLY A 96 4.04 19.19 3.87
C GLY A 96 5.26 19.75 3.14
N GLU A 97 6.28 18.90 3.02
CA GLU A 97 7.44 19.16 2.20
C GLU A 97 7.04 19.04 0.72
N ASP A 98 7.75 19.75 -0.15
CA ASP A 98 7.60 19.59 -1.58
C ASP A 98 7.80 18.11 -1.95
N ILE A 99 6.92 17.56 -2.80
CA ILE A 99 7.09 16.20 -3.33
C ILE A 99 8.41 16.17 -4.10
N LYS A 100 9.45 15.64 -3.48
CA LYS A 100 10.74 15.43 -4.12
C LYS A 100 10.68 14.11 -4.86
N LEU A 101 10.70 14.17 -6.18
CA LEU A 101 11.01 13.01 -6.98
C LEU A 101 12.39 12.52 -6.55
N ALA A 102 12.51 11.24 -6.21
CA ALA A 102 13.79 10.67 -5.85
C ALA A 102 14.78 10.92 -6.99
N GLN A 103 15.99 11.39 -6.68
CA GLN A 103 17.06 11.49 -7.67
C GLN A 103 17.41 10.07 -8.14
N SER A 104 16.75 9.61 -9.20
CA SER A 104 16.96 8.28 -9.74
C SER A 104 18.12 8.32 -10.71
N ARG A 105 19.20 7.59 -10.37
CA ARG A 105 20.28 7.31 -11.33
C ARG A 105 19.73 6.50 -12.51
N LEU A 106 20.31 6.68 -13.69
CA LEU A 106 20.08 5.77 -14.80
C LEU A 106 20.52 4.36 -14.39
N VAL A 107 19.60 3.41 -14.52
CA VAL A 107 19.84 1.98 -14.26
C VAL A 107 19.11 1.19 -15.34
N ASP A 108 19.55 -0.03 -15.58
CA ASP A 108 18.79 -0.95 -16.44
C ASP A 108 17.50 -1.44 -15.75
N ALA A 109 16.62 -2.05 -16.54
CA ALA A 109 15.32 -2.55 -16.08
C ALA A 109 15.43 -3.68 -15.03
N SER A 110 16.47 -4.52 -15.13
CA SER A 110 16.67 -5.66 -14.22
C SER A 110 17.05 -5.18 -12.82
N LEU A 111 17.99 -4.23 -12.73
CA LEU A 111 18.39 -3.62 -11.48
C LEU A 111 17.24 -2.80 -10.88
N ALA A 112 16.49 -2.07 -11.71
CA ALA A 112 15.31 -1.33 -11.27
C ALA A 112 14.26 -2.25 -10.62
N PHE A 113 13.96 -3.38 -11.26
CA PHE A 113 13.06 -4.39 -10.71
C PHE A 113 13.54 -4.90 -9.34
N ARG A 114 14.80 -5.35 -9.23
CA ARG A 114 15.34 -5.90 -7.97
C ARG A 114 15.33 -4.89 -6.83
N GLN A 115 15.72 -3.64 -7.12
CA GLN A 115 15.69 -2.57 -6.13
C GLN A 115 14.25 -2.23 -5.71
N ALA A 116 13.30 -2.28 -6.63
CA ALA A 116 11.89 -2.04 -6.34
C ALA A 116 11.27 -3.15 -5.47
N VAL A 117 11.63 -4.42 -5.70
CA VAL A 117 11.24 -5.53 -4.81
C VAL A 117 11.68 -5.26 -3.38
N LEU A 118 12.97 -4.92 -3.19
CA LEU A 118 13.51 -4.65 -1.86
C LEU A 118 12.91 -3.39 -1.23
N ALA A 119 12.73 -2.33 -2.01
CA ALA A 119 12.11 -1.10 -1.54
C ALA A 119 10.67 -1.33 -1.07
N GLU A 120 9.90 -2.15 -1.80
CA GLU A 120 8.52 -2.46 -1.45
C GLU A 120 8.43 -3.43 -0.26
N LEU A 121 9.33 -4.42 -0.19
CA LEU A 121 9.39 -5.31 0.97
C LEU A 121 9.66 -4.54 2.27
N LEU A 122 10.49 -3.49 2.19
CA LEU A 122 10.81 -2.60 3.32
C LEU A 122 9.83 -1.43 3.46
N ASN A 123 8.78 -1.35 2.65
CA ASN A 123 7.83 -0.25 2.66
C ASN A 123 6.87 -0.37 3.87
N PRO A 124 7.00 0.50 4.90
CA PRO A 124 6.15 0.40 6.07
C PRO A 124 4.68 0.69 5.71
N LYS A 125 4.41 1.56 4.72
CA LYS A 125 3.05 1.89 4.27
C LYS A 125 2.29 0.62 3.88
N THR A 126 2.94 -0.23 3.10
CA THR A 126 2.36 -1.45 2.55
C THR A 126 2.31 -2.55 3.59
N ALA A 127 3.40 -2.78 4.33
CA ALA A 127 3.43 -3.75 5.41
C ALA A 127 2.25 -3.55 6.40
N LEU A 128 1.95 -2.30 6.73
CA LEU A 128 0.88 -1.94 7.65
C LEU A 128 -0.50 -2.04 7.03
N PHE A 129 -0.64 -1.72 5.73
CA PHE A 129 -1.87 -1.99 5.00
C PHE A 129 -2.21 -3.48 5.12
N PHE A 130 -1.25 -4.36 4.84
CA PHE A 130 -1.45 -5.81 4.93
C PHE A 130 -1.69 -6.31 6.36
N LEU A 131 -1.00 -5.73 7.36
CA LEU A 131 -1.13 -6.16 8.75
C LEU A 131 -2.43 -5.67 9.42
N ALA A 132 -2.82 -4.42 9.19
CA ALA A 132 -3.87 -3.76 9.95
C ALA A 132 -5.16 -3.53 9.16
N PHE A 133 -5.06 -3.26 7.85
CA PHE A 133 -6.20 -2.92 7.02
C PHE A 133 -6.78 -4.12 6.27
N LEU A 134 -5.96 -4.94 5.63
CA LEU A 134 -6.43 -6.12 4.89
C LEU A 134 -7.34 -7.04 5.73
N PRO A 135 -7.05 -7.33 7.01
CA PRO A 135 -7.90 -8.20 7.83
C PRO A 135 -9.29 -7.62 8.11
N GLN A 136 -9.50 -6.32 7.93
CA GLN A 136 -10.79 -5.64 8.14
C GLN A 136 -11.87 -6.09 7.14
N PHE A 137 -11.46 -6.67 6.02
CA PHE A 137 -12.34 -7.16 4.95
C PHE A 137 -12.56 -8.66 5.02
N VAL A 138 -11.99 -9.31 6.04
CA VAL A 138 -12.07 -10.76 6.24
C VAL A 138 -13.11 -11.08 7.30
N HIS A 139 -13.99 -12.01 6.97
CA HIS A 139 -15.06 -12.49 7.82
C HIS A 139 -14.87 -13.98 8.09
N SER A 140 -14.43 -14.35 9.30
CA SER A 140 -14.11 -15.75 9.64
C SER A 140 -15.35 -16.65 9.62
N GLU A 141 -16.50 -16.09 9.94
CA GLU A 141 -17.82 -16.73 9.88
C GLU A 141 -18.29 -17.03 8.45
N LYS A 142 -17.68 -16.40 7.44
CA LYS A 142 -18.04 -16.55 6.03
C LYS A 142 -17.09 -17.46 5.26
N GLY A 143 -16.22 -18.24 5.92
CA GLY A 143 -15.37 -19.26 5.30
C GLY A 143 -13.87 -19.06 5.58
N SER A 144 -13.02 -19.74 4.81
CA SER A 144 -11.57 -19.77 5.07
C SER A 144 -10.93 -18.37 5.07
N VAL A 145 -10.37 -17.98 6.22
CA VAL A 145 -9.65 -16.71 6.39
C VAL A 145 -8.42 -16.65 5.47
N VAL A 146 -7.68 -17.76 5.37
CA VAL A 146 -6.51 -17.90 4.49
C VAL A 146 -6.89 -17.56 3.06
N ALA A 147 -7.99 -18.14 2.57
CA ALA A 147 -8.46 -17.91 1.20
C ALA A 147 -8.88 -16.46 0.98
N GLN A 148 -9.57 -15.85 1.95
CA GLN A 148 -9.99 -14.45 1.85
C GLN A 148 -8.80 -13.50 1.81
N LEU A 149 -7.81 -13.69 2.69
CA LEU A 149 -6.57 -12.90 2.70
C LEU A 149 -5.79 -13.05 1.38
N ALA A 150 -5.64 -14.27 0.90
CA ALA A 150 -4.94 -14.54 -0.37
C ALA A 150 -5.63 -13.86 -1.56
N ILE A 151 -6.96 -13.94 -1.65
CA ILE A 151 -7.74 -13.32 -2.75
C ILE A 151 -7.62 -11.79 -2.68
N LEU A 152 -7.85 -11.18 -1.52
CA LEU A 152 -7.80 -9.72 -1.36
C LEU A 152 -6.38 -9.18 -1.61
N GLY A 153 -5.36 -9.90 -1.16
CA GLY A 153 -3.96 -9.56 -1.45
C GLY A 153 -3.61 -9.69 -2.92
N LEU A 154 -4.06 -10.75 -3.60
CA LEU A 154 -3.83 -10.89 -5.04
C LEU A 154 -4.53 -9.80 -5.85
N ILE A 155 -5.75 -9.40 -5.47
CA ILE A 155 -6.45 -8.26 -6.05
C ILE A 155 -5.61 -6.98 -5.88
N PHE A 156 -5.07 -6.74 -4.69
CA PHE A 156 -4.19 -5.59 -4.44
C PHE A 156 -2.96 -5.61 -5.34
N VAL A 157 -2.27 -6.75 -5.45
CA VAL A 157 -1.09 -6.93 -6.30
C VAL A 157 -1.41 -6.63 -7.77
N ILE A 158 -2.52 -7.16 -8.29
CA ILE A 158 -2.94 -6.93 -9.68
C ILE A 158 -3.26 -5.45 -9.90
N MET A 159 -4.02 -4.83 -8.99
CA MET A 159 -4.34 -3.41 -9.07
C MET A 159 -3.06 -2.56 -9.00
N SER A 160 -2.11 -2.91 -8.13
CA SER A 160 -0.81 -2.24 -7.98
C SER A 160 0.02 -2.33 -9.26
N ALA A 161 0.10 -3.52 -9.87
CA ALA A 161 0.80 -3.73 -11.13
C ALA A 161 0.18 -2.90 -12.28
N ILE A 162 -1.15 -2.91 -12.40
CA ILE A 162 -1.86 -2.12 -13.43
C ILE A 162 -1.63 -0.62 -13.19
N TYR A 163 -1.83 -0.16 -11.95
CA TYR A 163 -1.68 1.24 -11.60
C TYR A 163 -0.26 1.75 -11.84
N THR A 164 0.76 1.03 -11.38
CA THR A 164 2.16 1.41 -11.56
C THR A 164 2.60 1.34 -13.03
N ALA A 165 2.08 0.39 -13.81
CA ALA A 165 2.31 0.34 -15.25
C ALA A 165 1.71 1.57 -15.96
N LEU A 166 0.46 1.94 -15.65
CA LEU A 166 -0.17 3.14 -16.19
C LEU A 166 0.62 4.41 -15.81
N ILE A 167 1.00 4.53 -14.54
CA ILE A 167 1.83 5.66 -14.06
C ILE A 167 3.18 5.71 -14.78
N ALA A 168 3.83 4.57 -15.00
CA ALA A 168 5.08 4.52 -15.74
C ALA A 168 4.92 5.04 -17.17
N LEU A 169 3.80 4.74 -17.84
CA LEU A 169 3.48 5.20 -19.20
C LEU A 169 3.27 6.72 -19.29
N VAL A 170 2.73 7.35 -18.25
CA VAL A 170 2.46 8.80 -18.22
C VAL A 170 3.45 9.59 -17.36
N ALA A 171 4.55 8.97 -16.94
CA ALA A 171 5.42 9.51 -15.91
C ALA A 171 5.99 10.89 -16.25
N GLY A 172 6.35 11.15 -17.51
CA GLY A 172 6.85 12.46 -17.93
C GLY A 172 5.84 13.60 -17.72
N GLN A 173 4.55 13.33 -17.97
CA GLN A 173 3.47 14.31 -17.76
C GLN A 173 3.14 14.46 -16.28
N VAL A 174 3.04 13.34 -15.56
CA VAL A 174 2.69 13.31 -14.13
C VAL A 174 3.78 13.94 -13.27
N ALA A 175 5.06 13.65 -13.55
CA ALA A 175 6.20 14.25 -12.87
C ALA A 175 6.23 15.78 -13.08
N GLY A 176 6.02 16.25 -14.31
CA GLY A 176 5.90 17.68 -14.62
C GLY A 176 4.72 18.36 -13.93
N TRP A 177 3.59 17.68 -13.79
CA TRP A 177 2.41 18.21 -13.11
C TRP A 177 2.59 18.27 -11.58
N LEU A 178 3.12 17.21 -10.96
CA LEU A 178 3.38 17.14 -9.51
C LEU A 178 4.39 18.19 -9.06
N THR A 179 5.45 18.41 -9.82
CA THR A 179 6.47 19.44 -9.51
C THR A 179 5.92 20.86 -9.61
N ARG A 180 4.92 21.11 -10.46
CA ARG A 180 4.21 22.41 -10.57
C ARG A 180 3.20 22.61 -9.46
N HIS A 181 2.53 21.56 -8.99
CA HIS A 181 1.47 21.63 -7.98
C HIS A 181 1.96 21.23 -6.59
N ARG A 182 2.88 22.03 -6.03
CA ARG A 182 3.48 21.83 -4.70
C ARG A 182 2.48 21.72 -3.54
N SER A 183 1.25 22.23 -3.71
CA SER A 183 0.16 22.08 -2.74
C SER A 183 -0.31 20.63 -2.57
N ILE A 184 -0.07 19.74 -3.53
CA ILE A 184 -0.49 18.33 -3.46
C ILE A 184 0.21 17.59 -2.33
N GLY A 185 1.51 17.84 -2.10
CA GLY A 185 2.25 17.23 -0.98
C GLY A 185 1.64 17.56 0.38
N ARG A 186 1.12 18.80 0.53
CA ARG A 186 0.44 19.26 1.76
C ARG A 186 -0.91 18.58 1.98
N TRP A 187 -1.68 18.31 0.92
CA TRP A 187 -2.96 17.60 1.02
C TRP A 187 -2.78 16.09 1.17
N GLN A 188 -1.76 15.52 0.55
CA GLN A 188 -1.40 14.11 0.64
C GLN A 188 -1.22 13.65 2.10
N GLY A 189 -0.42 14.37 2.89
CA GLY A 189 -0.22 14.05 4.31
C GLY A 189 -1.54 14.05 5.09
N ARG A 190 -2.42 15.01 4.80
CA ARG A 190 -3.73 15.13 5.47
C ARG A 190 -4.71 14.02 5.11
N VAL A 191 -4.80 13.67 3.83
CA VAL A 191 -5.72 12.61 3.38
C VAL A 191 -5.24 11.24 3.87
N ILE A 192 -3.94 10.94 3.74
CA ILE A 192 -3.35 9.71 4.30
C ILE A 192 -3.57 9.68 5.82
N GLY A 193 -3.29 10.80 6.48
CA GLY A 193 -3.47 10.96 7.91
C GLY A 193 -4.88 10.64 8.36
N ALA A 194 -5.88 11.24 7.71
CA ALA A 194 -7.29 11.01 8.00
C ALA A 194 -7.73 9.57 7.72
N ILE A 195 -7.27 8.97 6.62
CA ILE A 195 -7.56 7.57 6.30
C ILE A 195 -6.98 6.66 7.38
N TYR A 196 -5.70 6.81 7.75
CA TYR A 196 -5.08 5.99 8.79
C TYR A 196 -5.70 6.17 10.18
N LEU A 197 -6.04 7.41 10.55
CA LEU A 197 -6.76 7.67 11.79
C LEU A 197 -8.13 7.00 11.79
N GLY A 198 -8.91 7.18 10.72
CA GLY A 198 -10.24 6.59 10.59
C GLY A 198 -10.20 5.07 10.63
N LEU A 199 -9.22 4.46 9.94
CA LEU A 199 -9.02 3.01 9.95
C LEU A 199 -8.55 2.49 11.30
N GLY A 200 -7.60 3.16 11.95
CA GLY A 200 -7.11 2.78 13.27
C GLY A 200 -8.21 2.89 14.35
N VAL A 201 -9.01 3.96 14.31
CA VAL A 201 -10.17 4.12 15.20
C VAL A 201 -11.23 3.04 14.92
N ARG A 202 -11.61 2.83 13.66
CA ARG A 202 -12.57 1.78 13.29
C ARG A 202 -12.10 0.40 13.74
N MET A 203 -10.81 0.09 13.53
CA MET A 203 -10.20 -1.17 13.94
C MET A 203 -10.23 -1.35 15.46
N ALA A 204 -9.98 -0.28 16.23
CA ALA A 204 -10.05 -0.31 17.70
C ALA A 204 -11.49 -0.48 18.21
N LEU A 205 -12.48 0.11 17.53
CA LEU A 205 -13.89 0.08 17.92
C LEU A 205 -14.64 -1.17 17.42
N GLN A 206 -14.12 -1.86 16.40
CA GLN A 206 -14.73 -3.06 15.87
C GLN A 206 -14.68 -4.16 16.94
N GLN A 207 -15.83 -4.50 17.54
CA GLN A 207 -15.94 -5.67 18.39
C GLN A 207 -16.04 -6.94 17.53
N LYS A 208 -15.60 -8.08 18.09
CA LYS A 208 -15.59 -9.38 17.40
C LYS A 208 -16.96 -9.76 16.85
#